data_AF-A0A9X9WQV1-F1
#
_entry.id   AF-A0A9X9WQV1-F1
#
_cell.length_a   1.000
_cell.length_b   1.000
_cell.length_c   1.000
_cell.angle_alpha   90.00
_cell.angle_beta   90.00
_cell.angle_gamma   90.00
#
_symmetry.space_group_name_H-M   'P 1'
#
loop_
_entity.id
_entity.type
_entity.pdbx_description
1 polymer ?
#
loop_
_entity_poly.entity_id
_entity_poly.type
_entity_poly.pdbx_seq_one_letter_code
_entity_poly.pdbx_strand_id
1 'polypeptide(L)'
;MDDSLIATTLNRDLLAQGVGGQLSVQHWEQLTQYLRRALSPRYAALFAEPNPDPEKGSIDWYAPGSGQAVPLPQLDPATQQAVMGLLMPMVAEIQAAAEKLRASTNDGDRFLGELLRLALEIPDQTAIRVRDGVPVLAPWGHTAAGAGAARELLVRMVPTPVAPMAIVGPPAAAAVAARRVWPWLLAFLLALLALLLALWLLWKDPFGWFATPEAQCIAPEGQVSRLDALREEEAREGALRAELARIVAEAGERRLLCRAPEPPPRPPEPPRPPERP
;
A
#
# COMPACT_ATOMS: atom_id res chain seq x y z
N MET A 1 -11.61 -20.25 21.80
CA MET A 1 -12.45 -19.11 22.21
C MET A 1 -13.31 -18.86 21.00
N ASP A 2 -14.63 -18.90 21.16
CA ASP A 2 -15.52 -18.71 20.03
C ASP A 2 -15.60 -17.21 19.76
N ASP A 3 -14.90 -16.77 18.73
CA ASP A 3 -14.98 -15.40 18.25
C ASP A 3 -16.27 -15.25 17.42
N SER A 4 -16.96 -14.12 17.60
CA SER A 4 -18.21 -13.85 16.91
C SER A 4 -18.18 -12.52 16.19
N LEU A 5 -18.91 -12.44 15.08
CA LEU A 5 -19.03 -11.25 14.25
C LEU A 5 -19.70 -10.12 15.04
N ILE A 6 -19.06 -8.94 15.08
CA ILE A 6 -19.57 -7.76 15.79
C ILE A 6 -19.94 -6.60 14.86
N ALA A 7 -19.35 -6.54 13.67
CA ALA A 7 -19.64 -5.53 12.68
C ALA A 7 -19.19 -6.01 11.29
N THR A 8 -19.83 -5.49 10.25
CA THR A 8 -19.34 -5.54 8.87
C THR A 8 -19.27 -4.11 8.36
N THR A 9 -18.14 -3.72 7.76
CA THR A 9 -17.92 -2.38 7.21
C THR A 9 -17.55 -2.44 5.73
N LEU A 10 -17.86 -1.40 4.97
CA LEU A 10 -17.54 -1.33 3.54
C LEU A 10 -16.32 -0.43 3.30
N ASN A 11 -15.42 -0.86 2.42
CA ASN A 11 -14.20 -0.13 2.09
C ASN A 11 -14.47 1.21 1.37
N ARG A 12 -15.66 1.36 0.75
CA ARG A 12 -16.04 2.61 0.06
C ARG A 12 -16.43 3.74 1.03
N ASP A 13 -16.80 3.40 2.26
CA ASP A 13 -17.29 4.37 3.26
C ASP A 13 -16.17 4.80 4.23
N LEU A 14 -15.02 4.12 4.19
CA LEU A 14 -13.93 4.27 5.15
C LEU A 14 -12.58 4.40 4.45
N LEU A 15 -11.66 5.14 5.06
CA LEU A 15 -10.28 5.27 4.64
C LEU A 15 -9.37 4.55 5.63
N ALA A 16 -8.84 3.41 5.23
CA ALA A 16 -7.87 2.66 6.02
C ALA A 16 -6.59 3.48 6.20
N GLN A 17 -6.09 3.54 7.43
CA GLN A 17 -4.92 4.32 7.81
C GLN A 17 -3.66 3.47 7.74
N GLY A 18 -2.54 4.08 7.34
CA GLY A 18 -1.29 3.36 7.13
C GLY A 18 -0.06 4.27 7.11
N VAL A 19 1.12 3.65 7.16
CA VAL A 19 2.42 4.31 7.05
C VAL A 19 3.31 3.49 6.12
N GLY A 20 4.07 4.15 5.24
CA GLY A 20 4.99 3.47 4.33
C GLY A 20 4.31 2.47 3.38
N GLY A 21 3.03 2.70 3.03
CA GLY A 21 2.26 1.79 2.17
C GLY A 21 1.71 0.54 2.87
N GLN A 22 1.90 0.42 4.18
CA GLN A 22 1.34 -0.67 4.99
C GLN A 22 0.16 -0.14 5.81
N LEU A 23 -0.99 -0.83 5.76
CA LEU A 23 -2.19 -0.41 6.49
C LEU A 23 -2.16 -0.97 7.91
N SER A 24 -2.47 -0.14 8.91
CA SER A 24 -2.51 -0.56 10.32
C SER A 24 -3.41 -1.78 10.54
N VAL A 25 -4.57 -1.81 9.88
CA VAL A 25 -5.54 -2.92 9.95
C VAL A 25 -4.95 -4.28 9.53
N GLN A 26 -4.00 -4.29 8.59
CA GLN A 26 -3.37 -5.54 8.11
C GLN A 26 -2.38 -6.13 9.12
N HIS A 27 -1.97 -5.38 10.14
CA HIS A 27 -1.00 -5.80 11.15
C HIS A 27 -1.65 -6.18 12.49
N TRP A 28 -2.93 -6.58 12.49
CA TRP A 28 -3.68 -6.93 13.71
C TRP A 28 -2.94 -7.95 14.60
N GLU A 29 -2.42 -9.03 14.03
CA GLU A 29 -1.69 -10.06 14.80
C GLU A 29 -0.47 -9.47 15.50
N GLN A 30 0.32 -8.65 14.79
CA GLN A 30 1.52 -8.03 15.31
C GLN A 30 1.20 -7.03 16.44
N LEU A 31 0.18 -6.20 16.23
CA LEU A 31 -0.28 -5.21 17.20
C LEU A 31 -0.81 -5.89 18.47
N THR A 32 -1.71 -6.87 18.33
CA THR A 32 -2.29 -7.58 19.47
C THR A 32 -1.25 -8.42 20.20
N GLN A 33 -0.31 -9.07 19.50
CA GLN A 33 0.78 -9.81 20.13
C GLN A 33 1.72 -8.87 20.92
N TYR A 34 2.01 -7.67 20.41
CA TYR A 34 2.74 -6.67 21.16
C TYR A 34 1.96 -6.24 22.42
N LEU A 35 0.68 -5.88 22.29
CA LEU A 35 -0.15 -5.42 23.40
C LEU A 35 -0.31 -6.48 24.50
N ARG A 36 -0.47 -7.75 24.13
CA ARG A 36 -0.50 -8.88 25.09
C ARG A 36 0.78 -8.95 25.93
N ARG A 37 1.94 -8.75 25.28
CA ARG A 37 3.26 -8.86 25.91
C ARG A 37 3.64 -7.62 26.71
N ALA A 38 3.38 -6.43 26.18
CA ALA A 38 3.82 -5.16 26.75
C ALA A 38 2.87 -4.61 27.81
N LEU A 39 1.57 -4.88 27.70
CA LEU A 39 0.54 -4.42 28.63
C LEU A 39 -0.15 -5.63 29.27
N SER A 40 -1.21 -6.16 28.64
CA SER A 40 -1.89 -7.39 29.06
C SER A 40 -2.92 -7.83 28.02
N PRO A 41 -3.47 -9.07 28.12
CA PRO A 41 -4.45 -9.57 27.14
C PRO A 41 -5.69 -8.70 26.94
N ARG A 42 -6.15 -7.97 27.96
CA ARG A 42 -7.31 -7.06 27.84
C ARG A 42 -7.09 -5.93 26.83
N TYR A 43 -5.86 -5.45 26.63
CA TYR A 43 -5.57 -4.38 25.67
C TYR A 43 -5.60 -4.89 24.23
N ALA A 44 -5.21 -6.15 24.02
CA ALA A 44 -5.33 -6.78 22.72
C ALA A 44 -6.80 -7.07 22.37
N ALA A 45 -7.61 -7.47 23.36
CA ALA A 45 -9.04 -7.70 23.18
C ALA A 45 -9.84 -6.44 22.82
N LEU A 46 -9.25 -5.25 22.98
CA LEU A 46 -9.85 -3.99 22.53
C LEU A 46 -9.96 -3.90 21.00
N PHE A 47 -9.10 -4.59 20.25
CA PHE A 47 -9.07 -4.52 18.79
C PHE A 47 -9.71 -5.77 18.19
N ALA A 48 -10.86 -5.61 17.53
CA ALA A 48 -11.50 -6.70 16.80
C ALA A 48 -10.61 -7.24 15.69
N GLU A 49 -10.65 -8.54 15.44
CA GLU A 49 -9.93 -9.17 14.33
C GLU A 49 -10.59 -8.78 13.00
N PRO A 50 -9.84 -8.16 12.07
CA PRO A 50 -10.34 -7.82 10.76
C PRO A 50 -10.24 -9.03 9.81
N ASN A 51 -11.36 -9.41 9.21
CA ASN A 51 -11.42 -10.41 8.15
C ASN A 51 -11.88 -9.71 6.84
N PRO A 52 -10.95 -9.25 5.99
CA PRO A 52 -11.28 -8.57 4.76
C PRO A 52 -11.87 -9.53 3.71
N ASP A 53 -12.93 -9.10 3.03
CA ASP A 53 -13.53 -9.76 1.88
C ASP A 53 -13.31 -8.86 0.63
N PRO A 54 -12.28 -9.14 -0.18
CA PRO A 54 -11.96 -8.34 -1.36
C PRO A 54 -13.03 -8.39 -2.45
N GLU A 55 -13.78 -9.49 -2.55
CA GLU A 55 -14.83 -9.65 -3.56
C GLU A 55 -16.03 -8.76 -3.24
N LYS A 56 -16.39 -8.66 -1.96
CA LYS A 56 -17.46 -7.78 -1.49
C LYS A 56 -17.01 -6.35 -1.20
N GLY A 57 -15.71 -6.11 -1.14
CA GLY A 57 -15.15 -4.82 -0.74
C GLY A 57 -15.53 -4.44 0.69
N SER A 58 -15.55 -5.43 1.59
CA SER A 58 -15.97 -5.28 2.99
C SER A 58 -14.93 -5.85 3.96
N ILE A 59 -15.08 -5.54 5.24
CA ILE A 59 -14.33 -6.15 6.34
C ILE A 59 -15.34 -6.61 7.37
N ASP A 60 -15.30 -7.89 7.69
CA ASP A 60 -16.01 -8.48 8.82
C ASP A 60 -15.10 -8.39 10.07
N TRP A 61 -15.66 -7.94 11.19
CA TRP A 61 -14.92 -7.71 12.42
C TRP A 61 -15.35 -8.71 13.47
N TYR A 62 -14.40 -9.48 14.00
CA TYR A 62 -14.66 -10.53 14.99
C TYR A 62 -14.07 -10.17 16.34
N ALA A 63 -14.75 -10.56 17.41
CA ALA A 63 -14.24 -10.36 18.76
C ALA A 63 -14.61 -11.53 19.68
N PRO A 64 -13.81 -11.78 20.73
CA PRO A 64 -14.08 -12.88 21.66
C PRO A 64 -15.43 -12.77 22.35
N GLY A 65 -16.03 -13.92 22.61
CA GLY A 65 -17.27 -14.04 23.37
C GLY A 65 -18.52 -14.15 22.50
N SER A 66 -19.60 -14.57 23.13
CA SER A 66 -20.91 -14.74 22.52
C SER A 66 -21.82 -13.54 22.81
N GLY A 67 -22.76 -13.25 21.90
CA GLY A 67 -23.79 -12.23 22.12
C GLY A 67 -23.59 -10.98 21.25
N GLN A 68 -24.61 -10.12 21.25
CA GLN A 68 -24.63 -8.93 20.41
C GLN A 68 -23.66 -7.87 20.95
N ALA A 69 -22.85 -7.30 20.07
CA ALA A 69 -22.05 -6.13 20.38
C ALA A 69 -22.80 -4.87 19.90
N VAL A 70 -23.21 -4.01 20.83
CA VAL A 70 -24.02 -2.83 20.54
C VAL A 70 -23.12 -1.61 20.40
N PRO A 71 -23.26 -0.77 19.35
CA PRO A 71 -22.45 0.45 19.25
C PRO A 71 -22.78 1.42 20.38
N LEU A 72 -21.75 2.05 20.94
CA LEU A 72 -21.80 2.88 22.15
C LEU A 72 -22.94 3.92 22.15
N PRO A 73 -23.20 4.67 21.06
CA PRO A 73 -24.27 5.67 21.04
C PRO A 73 -25.69 5.11 21.22
N GLN A 74 -25.88 3.80 21.08
CA GLN A 74 -27.18 3.13 21.24
C GLN A 74 -27.43 2.64 22.67
N LEU A 75 -26.44 2.73 23.56
CA LEU A 75 -26.59 2.36 24.98
C LEU A 75 -27.17 3.50 25.80
N ASP A 76 -27.63 3.20 27.01
CA ASP A 76 -28.06 4.24 27.95
C ASP A 76 -26.86 5.10 28.42
N PRO A 77 -27.07 6.38 28.78
CA PRO A 77 -25.98 7.29 29.14
C PRO A 77 -25.11 6.83 30.32
N ALA A 78 -25.68 6.08 31.29
CA ALA A 78 -24.91 5.61 32.43
C ALA A 78 -23.93 4.50 32.01
N THR A 79 -24.39 3.58 31.16
CA THR A 79 -23.52 2.56 30.54
C THR A 79 -22.48 3.20 29.62
N GLN A 80 -22.86 4.19 28.81
CA GLN A 80 -21.90 4.91 27.96
C GLN A 80 -20.76 5.52 28.80
N GLN A 81 -21.09 6.20 29.89
CA GLN A 81 -20.11 6.81 30.78
C GLN A 81 -19.21 5.77 31.46
N ALA A 82 -19.78 4.65 31.91
CA ALA A 82 -19.02 3.56 32.51
C ALA A 82 -18.03 2.94 31.51
N VAL A 83 -18.50 2.64 30.30
CA VAL A 83 -17.65 2.09 29.23
C VAL A 83 -16.54 3.07 28.84
N MET A 84 -16.84 4.36 28.70
CA MET A 84 -15.84 5.36 28.39
C MET A 84 -14.81 5.53 29.52
N GLY A 85 -15.24 5.41 30.78
CA GLY A 85 -14.35 5.39 31.94
C GLY A 85 -13.38 4.22 31.95
N LEU A 86 -13.76 3.08 31.36
CA LEU A 86 -12.87 1.93 31.16
C LEU A 86 -11.96 2.11 29.93
N LEU A 87 -12.51 2.64 28.83
CA LEU A 87 -11.81 2.76 27.55
C LEU A 87 -10.70 3.80 27.58
N MET A 88 -10.96 5.00 28.11
CA MET A 88 -10.04 6.14 28.01
C MET A 88 -8.68 5.90 28.67
N PRO A 89 -8.59 5.30 29.89
CA PRO A 89 -7.31 4.91 30.46
C PRO A 89 -6.55 3.90 29.58
N MET A 90 -7.25 2.93 28.99
CA MET A 90 -6.63 1.93 28.12
C MET A 90 -6.04 2.57 26.86
N VAL A 91 -6.79 3.49 26.24
CA VAL A 91 -6.32 4.26 25.07
C VAL A 91 -5.09 5.10 25.42
N ALA A 92 -5.08 5.76 26.57
CA ALA A 92 -3.95 6.57 27.01
C ALA A 92 -2.67 5.73 27.22
N GLU A 93 -2.80 4.54 27.81
CA GLU A 93 -1.67 3.63 27.99
C GLU A 93 -1.16 3.06 26.66
N ILE A 94 -2.05 2.72 25.72
CA ILE A 94 -1.67 2.27 24.37
C ILE A 94 -0.95 3.40 23.63
N GLN A 95 -1.43 4.63 23.74
CA GLN A 95 -0.80 5.80 23.15
C GLN A 95 0.60 6.03 23.74
N ALA A 96 0.76 5.92 25.06
CA ALA A 96 2.07 6.02 25.70
C ALA A 96 3.05 4.92 25.23
N ALA A 97 2.56 3.70 25.05
CA ALA A 97 3.34 2.60 24.47
C ALA A 97 3.75 2.87 23.02
N ALA A 98 2.83 3.40 22.21
CA ALA A 98 3.10 3.80 20.82
C ALA A 98 4.19 4.89 20.76
N GLU A 99 4.10 5.93 21.58
CA GLU A 99 5.11 7.00 21.62
C GLU A 99 6.48 6.48 22.08
N LYS A 100 6.51 5.57 23.06
CA LYS A 100 7.76 4.91 23.48
C LYS A 100 8.41 4.14 22.34
N LEU A 101 7.63 3.40 21.55
CA LEU A 101 8.11 2.68 20.37
C LEU A 101 8.62 3.63 19.28
N ARG A 102 7.90 4.73 19.02
CA ARG A 102 8.29 5.77 18.03
C ARG A 102 9.59 6.48 18.40
N ALA A 103 9.91 6.58 19.69
CA ALA A 103 11.16 7.13 20.19
C ALA A 103 12.34 6.12 20.15
N SER A 104 12.11 4.86 19.77
CA SER A 104 13.15 3.83 19.69
C SER A 104 14.15 4.10 18.55
N THR A 105 15.40 3.71 18.75
CA THR A 105 16.42 3.74 17.69
C THR A 105 16.25 2.59 16.69
N ASN A 106 15.48 1.55 17.03
CA ASN A 106 15.17 0.44 16.14
C ASN A 106 14.05 0.81 15.16
N ASP A 107 14.29 0.64 13.86
CA ASP A 107 13.34 1.00 12.80
C ASP A 107 12.03 0.20 12.88
N GLY A 108 12.11 -1.08 13.24
CA GLY A 108 10.95 -1.95 13.41
C GLY A 108 10.07 -1.51 14.58
N ASP A 109 10.68 -1.09 15.70
CA ASP A 109 9.94 -0.51 16.82
C ASP A 109 9.25 0.79 16.41
N ARG A 110 9.94 1.69 15.70
CA ARG A 110 9.34 2.95 15.26
C ARG A 110 8.17 2.71 14.32
N PHE A 111 8.31 1.77 13.38
CA PHE A 111 7.25 1.36 12.48
C PHE A 111 6.04 0.81 13.25
N LEU A 112 6.27 -0.12 14.20
CA LEU A 112 5.22 -0.66 15.04
C LEU A 112 4.52 0.42 15.87
N GLY A 113 5.27 1.37 16.41
CA GLY A 113 4.73 2.50 17.17
C GLY A 113 3.83 3.40 16.31
N GLU A 114 4.19 3.65 15.06
CA GLU A 114 3.34 4.41 14.13
C GLU A 114 2.07 3.63 13.76
N LEU A 115 2.17 2.32 13.48
CA LEU A 115 1.00 1.47 13.24
C LEU A 115 0.04 1.46 14.43
N LEU A 116 0.57 1.37 15.66
CA LEU A 116 -0.23 1.36 16.88
C LEU A 116 -0.92 2.70 17.13
N ARG A 117 -0.26 3.83 16.80
CA ARG A 117 -0.88 5.16 16.84
C ARG A 117 -2.04 5.26 15.85
N LEU A 118 -1.84 4.77 14.63
CA LEU A 118 -2.88 4.74 13.60
C LEU A 118 -4.04 3.81 13.98
N ALA A 119 -3.77 2.70 14.69
CA ALA A 119 -4.80 1.77 15.12
C ALA A 119 -5.81 2.40 16.09
N LEU A 120 -5.42 3.45 16.82
CA LEU A 120 -6.31 4.22 17.71
C LEU A 120 -7.23 5.21 16.96
N GLU A 121 -7.08 5.34 15.64
CA GLU A 121 -8.01 6.15 14.83
C GLU A 121 -9.29 5.35 14.55
N ILE A 122 -10.43 5.99 14.82
CA ILE A 122 -11.77 5.46 14.54
C ILE A 122 -12.55 6.51 13.73
N PRO A 123 -13.51 6.09 12.88
CA PRO A 123 -14.28 7.03 12.06
C PRO A 123 -15.25 7.89 12.89
N ASP A 124 -15.91 7.30 13.89
CA ASP A 124 -16.84 7.95 14.81
C ASP A 124 -17.13 7.03 16.02
N GLN A 125 -17.94 7.50 16.98
CA GLN A 125 -18.27 6.75 18.20
C GLN A 125 -19.03 5.43 17.97
N THR A 126 -19.66 5.21 16.81
CA THR A 126 -20.31 3.93 16.48
C THR A 126 -19.30 2.80 16.26
N ALA A 127 -18.03 3.14 16.03
CA ALA A 127 -16.94 2.18 15.97
C ALA A 127 -16.61 1.56 17.34
N ILE A 128 -17.06 2.19 18.44
CA ILE A 128 -16.92 1.61 19.78
C ILE A 128 -18.09 0.65 19.98
N ARG A 129 -17.83 -0.64 19.89
CA ARG A 129 -18.80 -1.71 20.15
C ARG A 129 -18.67 -2.16 21.59
N VAL A 130 -19.80 -2.44 22.25
CA VAL A 130 -19.82 -2.86 23.65
C VAL A 130 -20.49 -4.22 23.74
N ARG A 131 -19.80 -5.16 24.40
CA ARG A 131 -20.31 -6.49 24.72
C ARG A 131 -20.10 -6.73 26.20
N ASP A 132 -21.18 -7.01 26.93
CA ASP A 132 -21.15 -7.24 28.39
C ASP A 132 -20.41 -6.15 29.18
N GLY A 133 -20.56 -4.88 28.76
CA GLY A 133 -19.88 -3.72 29.36
C GLY A 133 -18.40 -3.56 28.97
N VAL A 134 -17.85 -4.42 28.13
CA VAL A 134 -16.47 -4.37 27.64
C VAL A 134 -16.43 -3.68 26.27
N PRO A 135 -15.60 -2.63 26.07
CA PRO A 135 -15.44 -1.99 24.78
C PRO A 135 -14.54 -2.81 23.84
N VAL A 136 -14.93 -2.84 22.56
CA VAL A 136 -14.18 -3.39 21.43
C VAL A 136 -14.29 -2.42 20.26
N LEU A 137 -13.18 -2.07 19.62
CA LEU A 137 -13.13 -1.17 18.49
C LEU A 137 -13.36 -1.95 17.17
N ALA A 138 -14.32 -1.50 16.36
CA ALA A 138 -14.61 -1.98 15.01
C ALA A 138 -15.49 -0.97 14.24
N PRO A 139 -14.97 -0.30 13.20
CA PRO A 139 -13.62 -0.43 12.61
C PRO A 139 -12.57 0.40 13.38
N TRP A 140 -11.39 -0.17 13.59
CA TRP A 140 -10.20 0.55 14.09
C TRP A 140 -9.19 0.76 12.97
N GLY A 141 -8.31 1.76 13.09
CA GLY A 141 -7.35 2.11 12.03
C GLY A 141 -8.01 2.69 10.78
N HIS A 142 -9.18 3.32 10.91
CA HIS A 142 -9.95 3.88 9.80
C HIS A 142 -10.45 5.28 10.14
N THR A 143 -10.62 6.11 9.11
CA THR A 143 -11.34 7.39 9.20
C THR A 143 -12.52 7.39 8.22
N ALA A 144 -13.50 8.29 8.40
CA ALA A 144 -14.63 8.40 7.49
C ALA A 144 -14.20 8.90 6.10
N ALA A 145 -14.73 8.31 5.03
CA ALA A 145 -14.48 8.79 3.66
C ALA A 145 -15.36 10.02 3.34
N GLY A 146 -14.76 11.18 3.04
CA GLY A 146 -15.50 12.36 2.54
C GLY A 146 -14.87 13.73 2.82
N ALA A 147 -15.24 14.72 2.00
CA ALA A 147 -14.80 16.12 2.12
C ALA A 147 -15.43 16.79 3.36
N GLY A 148 -14.73 16.72 4.48
CA GLY A 148 -15.18 17.28 5.77
C GLY A 148 -14.98 16.36 6.96
N ALA A 149 -14.39 15.16 6.79
CA ALA A 149 -14.11 14.25 7.88
C ALA A 149 -13.14 14.88 8.90
N ALA A 150 -13.71 15.44 9.97
CA ALA A 150 -12.95 15.85 11.13
C ALA A 150 -12.24 14.62 11.70
N ARG A 151 -10.93 14.69 11.85
CA ARG A 151 -10.13 13.68 12.55
C ARG A 151 -10.59 13.62 14.00
N GLU A 152 -11.47 12.68 14.34
CA GLU A 152 -11.77 12.36 15.73
C GLU A 152 -10.72 11.38 16.25
N LEU A 153 -9.62 11.92 16.75
CA LEU A 153 -8.74 11.13 17.63
C LEU A 153 -9.51 10.82 18.91
N LEU A 154 -9.47 9.57 19.39
CA LEU A 154 -10.05 9.16 20.69
C LEU A 154 -9.64 10.12 21.83
N VAL A 155 -8.42 10.65 21.75
CA VAL A 155 -7.84 11.64 22.70
C VAL A 155 -8.64 12.95 22.76
N ARG A 156 -9.35 13.32 21.70
CA ARG A 156 -10.11 14.57 21.59
C ARG A 156 -11.52 14.48 22.22
N MET A 157 -11.91 13.30 22.72
CA MET A 157 -13.22 13.03 23.32
C MET A 157 -13.28 13.32 24.83
N VAL A 158 -12.27 13.98 25.40
CA VAL A 158 -12.30 14.46 26.79
C VAL A 158 -13.33 15.59 26.90
N PRO A 159 -14.40 15.45 27.71
CA PRO A 159 -15.23 16.59 28.06
C PRO A 159 -14.39 17.51 28.94
N THR A 160 -14.07 18.71 28.47
CA THR A 160 -13.59 19.75 29.39
C THR A 160 -14.72 20.05 30.37
N PRO A 161 -14.48 19.96 31.70
CA PRO A 161 -15.50 20.30 32.67
C PRO A 161 -15.92 21.76 32.46
N VAL A 162 -17.19 21.95 32.10
CA VAL A 162 -17.80 23.29 32.03
C VAL A 162 -17.88 23.80 33.47
N ALA A 163 -17.01 24.74 33.82
CA ALA A 163 -17.11 25.48 35.06
C ALA A 163 -18.47 26.21 35.13
N PRO A 164 -19.08 26.32 36.32
CA PRO A 164 -20.41 26.90 36.44
C PRO A 164 -20.44 28.34 35.95
N MET A 165 -21.42 28.66 35.10
CA MET A 165 -21.71 30.00 34.62
C MET A 165 -22.03 30.92 35.81
N ALA A 166 -21.08 31.77 36.19
CA ALA A 166 -21.37 32.98 36.93
C ALA A 166 -21.87 34.05 35.95
N ILE A 167 -23.09 34.55 36.16
CA ILE A 167 -23.62 35.71 35.44
C ILE A 167 -22.82 36.92 35.91
N VAL A 168 -21.83 37.33 35.12
CA VAL A 168 -21.16 38.62 35.23
C VAL A 168 -21.92 39.59 34.33
N GLY A 169 -22.31 40.74 34.87
CA GLY A 169 -22.97 41.81 34.13
C GLY A 169 -22.15 42.28 32.91
N PRO A 170 -22.78 43.01 31.97
CA PRO A 170 -22.17 43.33 30.69
C PRO A 170 -20.84 44.09 30.89
N PRO A 171 -19.71 43.61 30.37
CA PRO A 171 -18.48 44.37 30.43
C PRO A 171 -18.60 45.61 29.55
N ALA A 172 -18.10 46.74 30.07
CA ALA A 172 -17.91 47.95 29.28
C ALA A 172 -17.10 47.62 28.02
N ALA A 173 -17.54 48.12 26.87
CA ALA A 173 -16.91 47.88 25.58
C ALA A 173 -15.44 48.35 25.61
N ALA A 174 -14.53 47.39 25.79
CA ALA A 174 -13.12 47.60 25.54
C ALA A 174 -12.93 47.68 24.02
N ALA A 175 -12.41 48.81 23.55
CA ALA A 175 -11.98 48.96 22.17
C ALA A 175 -11.02 47.82 21.83
N VAL A 176 -11.39 46.99 20.85
CA VAL A 176 -10.53 45.94 20.31
C VAL A 176 -9.36 46.66 19.65
N ALA A 177 -8.23 46.74 20.36
CA ALA A 177 -6.96 47.04 19.74
C ALA A 177 -6.76 45.99 18.64
N ALA A 178 -6.86 46.42 17.38
CA ALA A 178 -6.56 45.58 16.22
C ALA A 178 -5.11 45.10 16.40
N ARG A 179 -4.96 43.90 16.99
CA ARG A 179 -3.67 43.26 17.22
C ARG A 179 -3.00 43.22 15.85
N ARG A 180 -1.79 43.75 15.80
CA ARG A 180 -0.98 43.95 14.60
C ARG A 180 -0.61 42.58 14.02
N VAL A 181 -1.56 41.91 13.35
CA VAL A 181 -1.36 40.65 12.62
C VAL A 181 -0.65 40.89 11.28
N TRP A 182 -0.67 42.15 10.81
CA TRP A 182 0.00 42.62 9.60
C TRP A 182 1.48 42.21 9.51
N PRO A 183 2.35 42.42 10.52
CA PRO A 183 3.75 42.01 10.45
C PRO A 183 3.92 40.50 10.32
N TRP A 184 3.05 39.69 10.92
CA TRP A 184 3.10 38.22 10.81
C TRP A 184 2.61 37.74 9.43
N LEU A 185 1.57 38.37 8.89
CA LEU A 185 1.10 38.11 7.53
C LEU A 185 2.14 38.53 6.48
N LEU A 186 2.81 39.68 6.68
CA LEU A 186 3.85 40.17 5.79
C LEU A 186 5.11 39.29 5.86
N ALA A 187 5.50 38.83 7.06
CA ALA A 187 6.59 37.87 7.23
C ALA A 187 6.27 36.52 6.55
N PHE A 188 5.04 36.01 6.70
CA PHE A 188 4.59 34.79 6.04
C PHE A 188 4.58 34.93 4.52
N LEU A 189 4.09 36.07 4.00
CA LEU A 189 4.08 36.35 2.56
C LEU A 189 5.50 36.45 1.98
N LEU A 190 6.43 37.10 2.68
CA LEU A 190 7.83 37.18 2.27
C LEU A 190 8.52 35.81 2.31
N ALA A 191 8.25 34.99 3.32
CA ALA A 191 8.78 33.62 3.40
C ALA A 191 8.24 32.74 2.26
N LEU A 192 6.95 32.85 1.94
CA LEU A 192 6.34 32.14 0.82
C LEU A 192 6.93 32.58 -0.52
N LEU A 193 7.12 33.90 -0.72
CA LEU A 193 7.74 34.45 -1.92
C LEU A 193 9.19 33.94 -2.09
N ALA A 194 9.98 33.93 -1.01
CA ALA A 194 11.35 33.43 -1.02
C ALA A 194 11.41 31.93 -1.34
N LEU A 195 10.50 31.13 -0.77
CA LEU A 195 10.39 29.70 -1.05
C LEU A 195 10.04 29.44 -2.53
N LEU A 196 9.06 30.16 -3.08
CA LEU A 196 8.68 30.07 -4.49
C LEU A 196 9.82 30.49 -5.41
N LEU A 197 10.57 31.53 -5.07
CA LEU A 197 11.75 31.95 -5.83
C LEU A 197 12.86 30.88 -5.79
N ALA A 198 13.10 30.26 -4.64
CA ALA A 198 14.08 29.18 -4.49
C ALA A 198 13.68 27.94 -5.32
N LEU A 199 12.40 27.55 -5.27
CA LEU A 199 11.85 26.48 -6.11
C LEU A 199 11.97 26.81 -7.61
N TRP A 200 11.70 28.05 -8.00
CA TRP A 200 11.83 28.51 -9.37
C TRP A 200 13.29 28.51 -9.85
N LEU A 201 14.23 28.92 -9.00
CA LEU A 201 15.68 28.87 -9.27
C LEU A 201 16.19 27.43 -9.37
N LEU A 202 15.73 26.52 -8.50
CA LEU A 202 16.03 25.09 -8.59
C LEU A 202 15.49 24.49 -9.89
N TRP A 203 14.29 24.89 -10.31
CA TRP A 203 13.67 24.35 -11.53
C TRP A 203 14.33 24.84 -12.81
N LYS A 204 14.77 26.10 -12.85
CA LYS A 204 15.42 26.70 -14.02
C LYS A 204 16.91 26.36 -14.11
N ASP A 205 17.50 25.94 -12.98
CA ASP A 205 18.91 25.60 -12.78
C ASP A 205 19.90 26.49 -13.55
N PRO A 206 19.81 27.84 -13.44
CA PRO A 206 20.60 28.77 -14.25
C PRO A 206 22.10 28.72 -13.94
N PHE A 207 22.47 28.11 -12.81
CA PHE A 207 23.85 27.92 -12.36
C PHE A 207 24.40 26.53 -12.68
N GLY A 208 23.57 25.64 -13.25
CA GLY A 208 23.97 24.27 -13.62
C GLY A 208 24.38 23.42 -12.42
N TRP A 209 23.77 23.62 -11.24
CA TRP A 209 24.11 22.86 -10.03
C TRP A 209 23.83 21.36 -10.18
N PHE A 210 22.89 21.00 -11.04
CA PHE A 210 22.52 19.62 -11.32
C PHE A 210 22.90 19.19 -12.75
N ALA A 211 23.76 19.94 -13.44
CA ALA A 211 24.30 19.50 -14.72
C ALA A 211 25.14 18.24 -14.51
N THR A 212 24.59 17.08 -14.89
CA THR A 212 25.34 15.83 -14.90
C THR A 212 26.44 15.94 -15.94
N PRO A 213 27.72 15.66 -15.61
CA PRO A 213 28.75 15.57 -16.64
C PRO A 213 28.29 14.54 -17.66
N GLU A 214 28.26 14.94 -18.95
CA GLU A 214 27.81 14.06 -20.01
C GLU A 214 28.57 12.74 -19.90
N ALA A 215 27.83 11.64 -19.80
CA ALA A 215 28.41 10.31 -19.71
C ALA A 215 29.20 10.06 -20.99
N GLN A 216 30.52 10.29 -20.93
CA GLN A 216 31.43 10.00 -22.02
C GLN A 216 31.40 8.49 -22.21
N CYS A 217 30.60 8.04 -23.18
CA CYS A 217 30.56 6.64 -23.62
C CYS A 217 31.87 6.32 -24.37
N ILE A 218 32.97 6.29 -23.63
CA ILE A 218 34.25 5.82 -24.10
C ILE A 218 34.21 4.31 -23.93
N ALA A 219 33.93 3.60 -25.02
CA ALA A 219 34.10 2.15 -25.05
C ALA A 219 35.56 1.84 -24.68
N PRO A 220 35.83 0.99 -23.66
CA PRO A 220 37.20 0.67 -23.25
C PRO A 220 38.01 0.14 -24.43
N GLU A 221 39.25 0.62 -24.57
CA GLU A 221 40.15 0.19 -25.64
C GLU A 221 40.28 -1.34 -25.63
N GLY A 222 39.89 -1.97 -26.73
CA GLY A 222 39.84 -3.42 -26.90
C GLY A 222 38.44 -4.06 -26.91
N GLN A 223 37.38 -3.37 -26.44
CA GLN A 223 36.02 -3.89 -26.60
C GLN A 223 35.50 -3.70 -28.04
N VAL A 224 35.83 -2.58 -28.67
CA VAL A 224 35.46 -2.29 -30.06
C VAL A 224 36.09 -3.32 -31.01
N SER A 225 37.38 -3.62 -30.83
CA SER A 225 38.08 -4.60 -31.68
C SER A 225 37.55 -6.03 -31.52
N ARG A 226 37.09 -6.43 -30.32
CA ARG A 226 36.40 -7.73 -30.15
C ARG A 226 35.05 -7.76 -30.85
N LEU A 227 34.30 -6.67 -30.80
CA LEU A 227 33.02 -6.56 -31.49
C LEU A 227 33.22 -6.67 -33.01
N ASP A 228 34.27 -6.03 -33.53
CA ASP A 228 34.60 -6.08 -34.96
C ASP A 228 35.08 -7.48 -35.37
N ALA A 229 35.88 -8.16 -34.55
CA ALA A 229 36.27 -9.54 -34.80
C ALA A 229 35.05 -10.49 -34.84
N LEU A 230 34.06 -10.31 -33.94
CA LEU A 230 32.83 -11.10 -33.96
C LEU A 230 32.04 -10.88 -35.25
N ARG A 231 31.92 -9.63 -35.71
CA ARG A 231 31.24 -9.29 -36.96
C ARG A 231 31.92 -9.90 -38.19
N GLU A 232 33.25 -9.94 -38.20
CA GLU A 232 34.01 -10.59 -39.27
C GLU A 232 33.73 -12.09 -39.35
N GLU A 233 33.69 -12.77 -38.20
CA GLU A 233 33.39 -14.21 -38.16
C GLU A 233 31.94 -14.51 -38.57
N GLU A 234 30.96 -13.70 -38.13
CA GLU A 234 29.57 -13.82 -38.58
C GLU A 234 29.44 -13.62 -40.10
N ALA A 235 30.18 -12.66 -40.66
CA ALA A 235 30.20 -12.43 -42.11
C ALA A 235 30.82 -13.61 -42.88
N ARG A 236 31.90 -14.20 -42.35
CA ARG A 236 32.52 -15.40 -42.94
C ARG A 236 31.57 -16.60 -42.90
N GLU A 237 30.89 -16.81 -41.77
CA GLU A 237 29.89 -17.89 -41.64
C GLU A 237 28.75 -17.71 -42.66
N GLY A 238 28.25 -16.48 -42.82
CA GLY A 238 27.25 -16.15 -43.82
C GLY A 238 27.72 -16.45 -45.25
N ALA A 239 28.95 -16.04 -45.59
CA ALA A 239 29.52 -16.29 -46.92
C ALA A 239 29.69 -17.79 -47.22
N LEU A 240 30.16 -18.58 -46.24
CA LEU A 240 30.31 -20.03 -46.38
C LEU A 240 28.96 -20.73 -46.55
N ARG A 241 27.93 -20.29 -45.81
CA ARG A 241 26.56 -20.81 -45.96
C ARG A 241 26.00 -20.53 -47.35
N ALA A 242 26.21 -19.32 -47.87
CA ALA A 242 25.77 -18.96 -49.21
C ALA A 242 26.46 -19.82 -50.28
N GLU A 243 27.77 -20.06 -50.13
CA GLU A 243 28.52 -20.92 -51.05
C GLU A 243 28.05 -22.38 -51.00
N LEU A 244 27.77 -22.91 -49.80
CA LEU A 244 27.20 -24.24 -49.64
C LEU A 244 25.83 -24.35 -50.33
N ALA A 245 24.96 -23.35 -50.14
CA ALA A 245 23.66 -23.31 -50.81
C ALA A 245 23.80 -23.31 -52.34
N ARG A 246 24.77 -22.57 -52.88
CA ARG A 246 25.09 -22.53 -54.31
C ARG A 246 25.53 -23.90 -54.83
N ILE A 247 26.46 -24.57 -54.15
CA ILE A 247 26.96 -25.90 -54.53
C ILE A 247 25.84 -26.94 -54.50
N VAL A 248 24.98 -26.90 -53.48
CA VAL A 248 23.84 -27.81 -53.36
C VAL A 248 22.85 -27.61 -54.51
N ALA A 249 22.56 -26.35 -54.88
CA ALA A 249 21.69 -26.05 -56.01
C ALA A 249 22.26 -26.58 -57.33
N GLU A 250 23.54 -26.34 -57.60
CA GLU A 250 24.24 -26.82 -58.81
C GLU A 250 24.27 -28.35 -58.88
N ALA A 251 24.49 -29.03 -57.74
CA ALA A 251 24.41 -30.49 -57.67
C ALA A 251 22.98 -31.01 -57.94
N GLY A 252 21.96 -30.30 -57.46
CA GLY A 252 20.55 -30.58 -57.74
C GLY A 252 20.24 -30.50 -59.24
N GLU A 253 20.66 -29.43 -59.90
CA GLU A 253 20.50 -29.27 -61.36
C GLU A 253 21.21 -30.39 -62.14
N ARG A 254 22.45 -30.73 -61.77
CA ARG A 254 23.19 -31.83 -62.41
C ARG A 254 22.48 -33.17 -62.24
N ARG A 255 21.86 -33.44 -61.09
CA ARG A 255 21.07 -34.66 -60.88
C ARG A 255 19.86 -34.74 -61.80
N LEU A 256 19.20 -33.62 -62.10
CA LEU A 256 18.07 -33.59 -63.04
C LEU A 256 18.48 -33.95 -64.48
N LEU A 257 19.74 -33.71 -64.85
CA LEU A 257 20.28 -34.05 -66.17
C LEU A 257 20.64 -35.55 -66.31
N CYS A 258 20.71 -36.31 -65.22
CA CYS A 258 20.99 -37.75 -65.27
C CYS A 258 19.72 -38.53 -65.64
N ARG A 259 19.70 -39.17 -66.82
CA ARG A 259 18.60 -40.08 -67.21
C ARG A 259 18.80 -41.45 -66.56
N ALA A 260 17.76 -41.97 -65.89
CA ALA A 260 17.77 -43.33 -65.34
C ALA A 260 17.89 -44.37 -66.48
N PRO A 261 18.69 -45.44 -66.30
CA PRO A 261 18.79 -46.52 -67.29
C PRO A 261 17.43 -47.22 -67.43
N GLU A 262 17.11 -47.61 -68.66
CA GLU A 262 15.84 -48.27 -68.97
C GLU A 262 15.80 -49.67 -68.30
N PRO A 263 14.71 -50.02 -67.60
CA PRO A 263 14.59 -51.32 -66.96
C PRO A 263 14.61 -52.45 -68.00
N PRO A 264 15.22 -53.61 -67.69
CA PRO A 264 15.26 -54.73 -68.63
C PRO A 264 13.84 -55.17 -69.04
N PRO A 265 13.66 -55.69 -70.26
CA PRO A 265 12.36 -56.09 -70.77
C PRO A 265 11.71 -57.11 -69.85
N ARG A 266 10.43 -56.86 -69.52
CA ARG A 266 9.63 -57.74 -68.66
C ARG A 266 9.48 -59.10 -69.36
N PRO A 267 9.77 -60.24 -68.69
CA PRO A 267 9.55 -61.56 -69.27
C PRO A 267 8.09 -61.74 -69.72
N PRO A 268 7.82 -62.49 -70.80
CA PRO A 268 6.46 -62.68 -71.31
C PRO A 268 5.57 -63.30 -70.22
N GLU A 269 4.40 -62.69 -70.04
CA GLU A 269 3.40 -63.11 -69.07
C GLU A 269 2.82 -64.47 -69.50
N PRO A 270 2.82 -65.50 -68.64
CA PRO A 270 2.28 -66.81 -69.00
C PRO A 270 0.79 -66.72 -69.31
N PRO A 271 0.27 -67.52 -70.27
CA PRO A 271 -1.11 -67.43 -70.72
C PRO A 271 -2.08 -67.64 -69.56
N ARG A 272 -2.98 -66.68 -69.38
CA ARG A 272 -4.02 -66.70 -68.35
C ARG A 272 -4.97 -67.88 -68.63
N PRO A 273 -5.20 -68.80 -67.68
CA PRO A 273 -6.11 -69.92 -67.87
C PRO A 273 -7.54 -69.42 -68.16
N PRO A 274 -8.30 -70.11 -69.03
CA PRO A 274 -9.70 -69.74 -69.29
C PRO A 274 -10.54 -69.89 -68.02
N GLU A 275 -11.27 -68.83 -67.67
CA GLU A 275 -12.30 -68.84 -66.64
C GLU A 275 -13.39 -69.85 -67.05
N ARG A 276 -13.63 -70.85 -66.18
CA ARG A 276 -14.73 -71.81 -66.37
C ARG A 276 -16.05 -71.14 -65.98
N PRO A 277 -17.14 -71.39 -66.74
CA PRO A 277 -18.47 -70.83 -66.47
C PRO A 277 -19.08 -71.32 -65.16
#